data_AF-A0A2V5XJW9-F1
#
_entry.id   AF-A0A2V5XJW9-F1
#
_cell.length_a   1.000
_cell.length_b   1.000
_cell.length_c   1.000
_cell.angle_alpha   90.00
_cell.angle_beta   90.00
_cell.angle_gamma   90.00
#
_symmetry.space_group_name_H-M   'P 1'
#
loop_
_entity.id
_entity.type
_entity.pdbx_description
1 polymer ?
#
loop_
_entity_poly.entity_id
_entity_poly.type
_entity_poly.pdbx_seq_one_letter_code
_entity_poly.pdbx_strand_id
1 'polypeptide(L)'
;MNLRGHAPLHHPGIQLAPLVDVLLLLLIFFLLTWNAARNENELDVKVPKASAAKEKTSPIGDVVVNVKADGNVVVNRRTLSAPELGELLKSLVQLNADQAVVIRGD
;
A
#
# COMPACT_ATOMS: atom_id res chain seq x y z
N MET A 1 24.44 10.89 -73.00
CA MET A 1 23.16 11.35 -72.41
C MET A 1 23.19 11.06 -70.92
N ASN A 2 22.82 12.03 -70.09
CA ASN A 2 23.13 12.14 -68.67
C ASN A 2 22.18 11.27 -67.81
N LEU A 3 22.68 10.21 -67.15
CA LEU A 3 21.89 9.30 -66.33
C LEU A 3 21.86 9.75 -64.85
N ARG A 4 21.29 10.93 -64.61
CA ARG A 4 20.97 11.37 -63.25
C ARG A 4 19.59 10.85 -62.85
N GLY A 5 19.56 9.62 -62.33
CA GLY A 5 18.40 9.09 -61.63
C GLY A 5 18.25 9.81 -60.29
N HIS A 6 17.19 10.62 -60.15
CA HIS A 6 16.78 11.13 -58.86
C HIS A 6 16.31 9.96 -57.99
N ALA A 7 17.07 9.60 -56.97
CA ALA A 7 16.57 8.74 -55.90
C ALA A 7 15.53 9.54 -55.10
N PRO A 8 14.27 9.10 -55.01
CA PRO A 8 13.27 9.79 -54.20
C PRO A 8 13.68 9.67 -52.72
N LEU A 9 13.77 10.82 -52.04
CA LEU A 9 13.93 10.89 -50.59
C LEU A 9 12.65 10.34 -49.95
N HIS A 10 12.66 9.05 -49.62
CA HIS A 10 11.66 8.46 -48.75
C HIS A 10 11.82 9.10 -47.37
N HIS A 11 10.85 9.93 -46.99
CA HIS A 11 10.71 10.34 -45.60
C HIS A 11 10.45 9.07 -44.81
N PRO A 12 11.31 8.69 -43.84
CA PRO A 12 11.05 7.54 -43.01
C PRO A 12 9.78 7.86 -42.19
N GLY A 13 8.67 7.24 -42.54
CA GLY A 13 7.46 7.30 -41.72
C GLY A 13 7.76 6.71 -40.34
N ILE A 14 7.03 7.15 -39.32
CA ILE A 14 7.11 6.53 -38.00
C ILE A 14 6.76 5.04 -38.16
N GLN A 15 7.61 4.16 -37.64
CA GLN A 15 7.35 2.72 -37.68
C GLN A 15 6.53 2.34 -36.45
N LEU A 16 5.25 2.04 -36.66
CA LEU A 16 4.31 1.73 -35.58
C LEU A 16 4.59 0.35 -34.96
N ALA A 17 5.03 -0.63 -35.76
CA ALA A 17 5.25 -1.99 -35.29
C ALA A 17 6.30 -2.08 -34.16
N PRO A 18 7.50 -1.47 -34.26
CA PRO A 18 8.44 -1.39 -33.14
C PRO A 18 7.91 -0.66 -31.90
N LEU A 19 7.08 0.38 -32.10
CA LEU A 19 6.50 1.15 -31.00
C LEU A 19 5.49 0.31 -30.19
N VAL A 20 4.63 -0.43 -30.91
CA VAL A 20 3.66 -1.34 -30.32
C VAL A 20 4.36 -2.47 -29.57
N ASP A 21 5.47 -2.98 -30.09
CA ASP A 21 6.26 -4.04 -29.44
C ASP A 21 6.83 -3.58 -28.09
N VAL A 22 7.41 -2.37 -28.03
CA VAL A 22 7.91 -1.78 -26.77
C VAL A 22 6.77 -1.55 -25.78
N LEU A 23 5.62 -1.04 -26.23
CA LEU A 23 4.44 -0.83 -25.38
C LEU A 23 3.90 -2.15 -24.82
N LEU A 24 3.85 -3.20 -25.63
CA LEU A 24 3.40 -4.53 -25.24
C LEU A 24 4.36 -5.15 -24.21
N LEU A 25 5.66 -5.05 -24.45
CA LEU A 25 6.69 -5.54 -23.52
C LEU A 25 6.60 -4.83 -22.17
N LEU A 26 6.41 -3.51 -22.16
CA LEU A 26 6.21 -2.74 -20.93
C LEU A 26 4.93 -3.16 -20.20
N LEU A 27 3.83 -3.39 -20.92
CA LEU A 27 2.56 -3.81 -20.33
C LEU A 27 2.67 -5.20 -19.68
N ILE A 28 3.30 -6.15 -20.37
CA ILE A 28 3.57 -7.49 -19.84
C ILE A 28 4.48 -7.39 -18.60
N PHE A 29 5.55 -6.59 -18.67
CA PHE A 29 6.45 -6.36 -17.54
C PHE A 29 5.70 -5.82 -16.32
N PHE A 30 4.84 -4.81 -16.49
CA PHE A 30 4.02 -4.28 -15.40
C PHE A 30 3.06 -5.33 -14.85
N LEU A 31 2.39 -6.10 -15.71
CA LEU A 31 1.44 -7.13 -15.28
C LEU A 31 2.13 -8.23 -14.45
N LEU A 32 3.33 -8.65 -14.85
CA LEU A 32 4.13 -9.64 -14.11
C LEU A 32 4.67 -9.08 -12.79
N THR A 33 5.17 -7.85 -12.79
CA THR A 33 5.79 -7.22 -11.61
C THR A 33 4.74 -6.71 -10.60
N TRP A 34 3.50 -6.46 -11.04
CA TRP A 34 2.41 -6.01 -10.18
C TRP A 34 2.12 -6.96 -9.01
N ASN A 35 2.25 -8.28 -9.23
CA ASN A 35 2.05 -9.26 -8.16
C ASN A 35 3.24 -9.31 -7.19
N ALA A 36 4.47 -9.10 -7.67
CA ALA A 36 5.66 -9.09 -6.82
C ALA A 36 5.61 -7.98 -5.75
N ALA A 37 5.08 -6.80 -6.09
CA ALA A 37 4.87 -5.71 -5.14
C ALA A 37 3.76 -5.97 -4.10
N ARG A 38 2.84 -6.92 -4.38
CA ARG A 38 1.81 -7.35 -3.41
C ARG A 38 2.34 -8.41 -2.44
N ASN A 39 3.24 -9.29 -2.90
CA ASN A 39 3.74 -10.40 -2.09
C ASN A 39 4.63 -9.94 -0.91
N GLU A 40 5.31 -8.79 -1.02
CA GLU A 40 6.03 -8.19 0.14
C GLU A 40 5.09 -7.57 1.20
N ASN A 41 3.83 -7.27 0.85
CA ASN A 41 2.80 -6.86 1.81
C ASN A 41 2.07 -8.04 2.49
N GLU A 42 2.33 -9.27 2.04
CA GLU A 42 1.65 -10.49 2.53
C GLU A 42 2.56 -11.42 3.33
N LEU A 43 3.85 -11.08 3.52
CA LEU A 43 4.66 -11.69 4.57
C LEU A 43 4.18 -11.20 5.95
N ASP A 44 3.15 -11.88 6.44
CA ASP A 44 2.73 -12.00 7.84
C ASP A 44 2.43 -10.70 8.60
N VAL A 45 1.61 -9.83 8.02
CA VAL A 45 0.80 -8.92 8.84
C VAL A 45 -0.66 -9.14 8.50
N LYS A 46 -1.41 -9.78 9.41
CA LYS A 46 -2.88 -9.76 9.41
C LYS A 46 -3.34 -8.31 9.69
N VAL A 47 -3.20 -7.42 8.71
CA VAL A 47 -3.79 -6.09 8.78
C VAL A 47 -5.27 -6.25 8.42
N PRO A 48 -6.23 -6.00 9.32
CA PRO A 48 -7.64 -6.02 8.95
C PRO A 48 -7.88 -4.98 7.85
N LYS A 49 -8.53 -5.42 6.78
CA LYS A 49 -8.78 -4.63 5.56
C LYS A 49 -9.48 -3.31 5.90
N ALA A 50 -8.78 -2.19 5.78
CA ALA A 50 -9.39 -0.87 5.65
C ALA A 50 -10.00 -0.75 4.25
N SER A 51 -11.16 -1.38 4.06
CA SER A 51 -11.95 -1.18 2.84
C SER A 51 -12.71 0.12 2.96
N ALA A 52 -12.37 1.07 2.08
CA ALA A 52 -13.19 2.13 1.51
C ALA A 52 -14.39 2.62 2.34
N ALA A 53 -14.30 3.88 2.76
CA ALA A 53 -15.40 4.83 2.89
C ALA A 53 -16.80 4.24 2.68
N LYS A 54 -17.35 3.64 3.72
CA LYS A 54 -18.78 3.74 3.98
C LYS A 54 -18.90 4.58 5.22
N GLU A 55 -19.58 5.71 5.08
CA GLU A 55 -20.27 6.35 6.19
C GLU A 55 -21.07 5.26 6.92
N LYS A 56 -20.48 4.74 7.97
CA LYS A 56 -21.12 3.85 8.92
C LYS A 56 -20.71 4.41 10.26
N THR A 57 -21.65 5.13 10.85
CA THR A 57 -21.79 5.42 12.28
C THR A 57 -20.69 4.78 13.10
N SER A 58 -19.80 5.62 13.65
CA SER A 58 -18.67 5.26 14.52
C SER A 58 -18.76 3.83 15.04
N PRO A 59 -17.98 2.88 14.49
CA PRO A 59 -17.68 1.67 15.21
C PRO A 59 -16.97 2.11 16.48
N ILE A 60 -17.32 1.49 17.60
CA ILE A 60 -16.67 1.71 18.89
C ILE A 60 -15.16 1.70 18.65
N GLY A 61 -14.53 2.87 18.82
CA GLY A 61 -13.27 3.19 18.15
C GLY A 61 -12.19 2.14 18.41
N ASP A 62 -11.52 1.71 17.34
CA ASP A 62 -10.33 0.88 17.44
C ASP A 62 -9.35 1.54 18.42
N VAL A 63 -8.89 0.77 19.42
CA VAL A 63 -7.95 1.29 20.40
C VAL A 63 -6.55 1.20 19.80
N VAL A 64 -6.00 2.36 19.44
CA VAL A 64 -4.66 2.47 18.87
C VAL A 64 -3.64 2.71 19.98
N VAL A 65 -2.72 1.77 20.13
CA VAL A 65 -1.59 1.83 21.06
C VAL A 65 -0.32 2.15 20.27
N ASN A 66 0.26 3.32 20.50
CA ASN A 66 1.50 3.72 19.86
C ASN A 66 2.67 3.48 20.81
N VAL A 67 3.72 2.82 20.35
CA VAL A 67 4.95 2.57 21.10
C VAL A 67 6.04 3.36 20.41
N LYS A 68 6.61 4.33 21.11
CA LYS A 68 7.74 5.13 20.62
C LYS A 68 9.05 4.36 20.81
N ALA A 69 10.07 4.69 20.02
CA ALA A 69 11.42 4.11 20.13
C ALA A 69 12.10 4.32 21.50
N ASP A 70 11.65 5.32 22.28
CA ASP A 70 12.09 5.57 23.66
C ASP A 70 11.39 4.67 24.70
N GLY A 71 10.51 3.77 24.26
CA GLY A 71 9.73 2.86 25.10
C GLY A 71 8.45 3.47 25.68
N ASN A 72 8.13 4.74 25.37
CA ASN A 72 6.91 5.37 25.84
C ASN A 72 5.69 4.89 25.06
N VAL A 73 4.63 4.52 25.80
CA VAL A 73 3.36 4.09 25.20
C VAL A 73 2.37 5.23 25.19
N VAL A 74 1.75 5.49 24.05
CA VAL A 74 0.76 6.55 23.85
C VAL A 74 -0.56 5.97 23.33
N VAL A 75 -1.63 6.10 24.11
CA VAL A 75 -2.99 5.68 23.78
C VAL A 75 -3.92 6.89 23.86
N ASN A 76 -4.72 7.15 22.81
CA ASN A 76 -5.67 8.29 22.79
C ASN A 76 -5.03 9.65 23.17
N ARG A 77 -3.78 9.88 22.75
CA ARG A 77 -2.95 11.07 23.07
C ARG A 77 -2.53 11.19 24.55
N ARG A 78 -2.67 10.12 25.34
CA ARG A 78 -2.15 10.04 26.70
C ARG A 78 -0.97 9.09 26.73
N THR A 79 0.13 9.54 27.31
CA THR A 79 1.25 8.66 27.64
C THR A 79 0.82 7.81 28.83
N LEU A 80 0.88 6.49 28.67
CA LEU A 80 0.57 5.52 29.72
C LEU A 80 1.82 4.74 30.05
N SER A 81 1.98 4.42 31.32
CA SER A 81 2.96 3.43 31.77
C SER A 81 2.47 2.01 31.43
N ALA A 82 3.40 1.05 31.40
CA ALA A 82 3.07 -0.37 31.19
C ALA A 82 1.96 -0.92 32.12
N PRO A 83 1.94 -0.63 33.44
CA PRO A 83 0.85 -1.09 34.30
C PRO A 83 -0.50 -0.43 33.97
N GLU A 84 -0.51 0.87 33.64
CA GLU A 84 -1.74 1.59 33.27
C GLU A 84 -2.32 1.09 31.93
N LEU A 85 -1.45 0.76 30.98
CA LEU A 85 -1.86 0.13 29.72
C LEU A 85 -2.51 -1.23 29.99
N GLY A 86 -1.95 -2.04 30.89
CA GLY A 86 -2.51 -3.33 31.26
C GLY A 86 -3.91 -3.23 31.83
N GLU A 87 -4.16 -2.28 32.73
CA GLU A 87 -5.48 -2.03 33.31
C GLU A 87 -6.48 -1.51 32.26
N LEU A 88 -6.03 -0.65 31.34
CA LEU A 88 -6.85 -0.17 30.22
C LEU A 88 -7.29 -1.33 29.31
N LEU A 89 -6.36 -2.20 28.91
CA LEU A 89 -6.66 -3.34 28.03
C LEU A 89 -7.60 -4.35 28.71
N LYS A 90 -7.39 -4.65 29.99
CA LYS A 90 -8.32 -5.50 30.76
C LYS A 90 -9.73 -4.90 30.79
N SER A 91 -9.83 -3.60 31.02
CA SER A 91 -11.13 -2.90 31.05
C SER A 91 -11.82 -2.96 29.68
N LEU A 92 -11.06 -2.81 28.59
CA LEU A 92 -11.58 -2.90 27.23
C LEU A 92 -12.10 -4.30 26.88
N VAL A 93 -11.37 -5.36 27.27
CA VAL A 93 -11.80 -6.75 27.06
C VAL A 93 -13.07 -7.07 27.86
N GLN A 94 -13.21 -6.54 29.07
CA GLN A 94 -14.43 -6.70 29.87
C GLN A 94 -15.64 -5.98 29.25
N LEU A 95 -15.42 -4.84 28.61
CA LEU A 95 -16.46 -4.07 27.93
C LEU A 95 -16.88 -4.73 26.61
N ASN A 96 -15.92 -5.19 25.82
CA ASN A 96 -16.14 -5.81 24.52
C ASN A 96 -15.03 -6.82 24.22
N ALA A 97 -15.35 -8.12 24.28
CA ALA A 97 -14.39 -9.19 24.01
C ALA A 97 -13.85 -9.18 22.57
N ASP A 98 -14.65 -8.70 21.61
CA ASP A 98 -14.29 -8.60 20.19
C ASP A 98 -13.62 -7.27 19.82
N GLN A 99 -13.24 -6.44 20.80
CA GLN A 99 -12.63 -5.14 20.51
C GLN A 99 -11.23 -5.30 19.91
N ALA A 100 -11.07 -4.81 18.68
CA ALA A 100 -9.79 -4.78 18.00
C ALA A 100 -8.84 -3.75 18.66
N VAL A 101 -7.62 -4.19 18.96
CA VAL A 101 -6.53 -3.34 19.45
C VAL A 101 -5.44 -3.31 18.39
N VAL A 102 -5.05 -2.11 17.96
CA VAL A 102 -4.04 -1.89 16.92
C VAL A 102 -2.77 -1.36 17.58
N ILE A 103 -1.67 -2.07 17.44
CA ILE A 103 -0.36 -1.68 17.97
C ILE A 103 0.47 -1.07 16.84
N ARG A 104 1.01 0.14 17.05
CA ARG A 104 1.90 0.85 16.11
C ARG A 104 3.23 1.13 16.79
N GLY A 105 4.33 0.66 16.21
CA GLY A 105 5.68 1.01 16.63
C GLY A 105 6.29 2.05 15.68
N ASP A 106 7.08 2.96 16.24
CA ASP A 106 8.07 3.78 15.53
C ASP A 106 9.46 3.12 15.62
#